data_AF-A0A7C6HT49-F1
#
_entry.id   AF-A0A7C6HT49-F1
#
_cell.length_a   1.000
_cell.length_b   1.000
_cell.length_c   1.000
_cell.angle_alpha   90.00
_cell.angle_beta   90.00
_cell.angle_gamma   90.00
#
_symmetry.space_group_name_H-M   'P 1'
#
loop_
_entity.id
_entity.type
_entity.pdbx_description
1 polymer ?
#
loop_
_entity_poly.entity_id
_entity_poly.type
_entity_poly.pdbx_seq_one_letter_code
_entity_poly.pdbx_strand_id
1 'polypeptide(L)'
;MQTLHWVALILGLAGVALIIIGLRQQRAAAANRELVGGFGGPPGTSDVGVRDGFPEPDPRAHYPVGRTARLVGLGLLIVALALVVYSWLA
;
A
#
# COMPACT_ATOMS: atom_id res chain seq x y z
N MET A 1 23.80 11.65 19.53
CA MET A 1 22.98 10.45 19.79
C MET A 1 21.48 10.74 19.81
N GLN A 2 20.97 11.64 20.67
CA GLN A 2 19.52 11.84 20.85
C GLN A 2 18.77 12.31 19.59
N THR A 3 19.38 13.14 18.75
CA THR A 3 18.80 13.60 17.47
C THR A 3 18.55 12.46 16.47
N LEU A 4 19.45 11.47 16.40
CA LEU A 4 19.30 10.30 15.52
C LEU A 4 18.11 9.42 15.92
N HIS A 5 17.82 9.32 17.23
CA HIS A 5 16.68 8.56 17.74
C HIS A 5 15.36 9.19 17.30
N TRP A 6 15.26 10.52 17.37
CA TRP A 6 14.09 11.26 16.88
C TRP A 6 13.90 11.11 15.38
N VAL A 7 14.98 11.21 14.59
CA VAL A 7 14.94 10.98 13.14
C VAL A 7 14.47 9.55 12.82
N ALA A 8 15.05 8.55 13.48
CA ALA A 8 14.66 7.16 13.30
C ALA A 8 13.19 6.91 13.68
N LEU A 9 12.70 7.55 14.76
CA LEU A 9 11.31 7.45 15.17
C LEU A 9 10.36 8.05 14.14
N ILE A 10 10.66 9.24 13.61
CA ILE A 10 9.85 9.89 12.56
C ILE A 10 9.82 9.03 11.29
N LEU A 11 10.97 8.53 10.84
CA LEU A 11 11.06 7.65 9.68
C LEU A 11 10.28 6.35 9.90
N GLY A 12 10.38 5.78 11.11
CA GLY A 12 9.63 4.60 11.52
C GLY A 12 8.12 4.81 11.41
N LEU A 13 7.62 5.88 12.02
CA LEU A 13 6.19 6.24 11.99
C LEU A 13 5.70 6.51 10.57
N ALA A 14 6.47 7.27 9.77
CA ALA A 14 6.13 7.52 8.37
C ALA A 14 6.10 6.24 7.54
N GLY A 15 7.06 5.33 7.77
CA GLY A 15 7.13 4.02 7.12
C GLY A 15 5.91 3.15 7.42
N VAL A 16 5.54 3.03 8.69
CA VAL A 16 4.32 2.32 9.11
C VAL A 16 3.07 2.93 8.49
N ALA A 17 2.94 4.26 8.52
CA ALA A 17 1.79 4.95 7.95
C ALA A 17 1.63 4.65 6.45
N LEU A 18 2.71 4.69 5.67
CA LEU A 18 2.69 4.37 4.25
C LEU A 18 2.30 2.92 3.96
N ILE A 19 2.76 1.97 4.79
CA ILE A 19 2.35 0.57 4.68
C ILE A 19 0.85 0.42 4.95
N ILE A 20 0.34 1.05 6.01
CA ILE A 20 -1.10 1.04 6.34
C ILE A 20 -1.92 1.64 5.20
N ILE A 21 -1.49 2.77 4.63
CA ILE A 21 -2.13 3.41 3.48
C ILE A 21 -2.14 2.45 2.28
N GLY A 22 -1.00 1.84 1.94
CA GLY A 22 -0.92 0.90 0.82
C GLY A 22 -1.81 -0.34 1.02
N LEU A 23 -1.90 -0.86 2.25
CA LEU A 23 -2.82 -1.95 2.58
C LEU A 23 -4.29 -1.51 2.49
N ARG A 24 -4.62 -0.29 2.93
CA ARG A 24 -5.97 0.27 2.78
C ARG A 24 -6.35 0.47 1.32
N GLN A 25 -5.44 0.97 0.49
CA GLN A 25 -5.65 1.11 -0.96
C GLN A 25 -5.89 -0.27 -1.61
N GLN A 26 -5.09 -1.27 -1.26
CA GLN A 26 -5.27 -2.64 -1.75
C GLN A 26 -6.64 -3.23 -1.35
N ARG A 27 -7.08 -2.98 -0.10
CA ARG A 27 -8.39 -3.44 0.39
C ARG A 27 -9.55 -2.71 -0.28
N ALA A 28 -9.44 -1.40 -0.50
CA ALA A 28 -10.45 -0.61 -1.20
C ALA A 28 -10.57 -1.01 -2.68
N ALA A 29 -9.47 -1.46 -3.30
CA ALA A 29 -9.46 -1.97 -4.66
C ALA A 29 -9.91 -3.43 -4.78
N ALA A 30 -10.07 -4.15 -3.67
CA ALA A 30 -10.55 -5.53 -3.72
C ALA A 30 -11.99 -5.55 -4.23
N ALA A 31 -12.27 -6.38 -5.23
CA ALA A 31 -13.57 -6.43 -5.89
C ALA A 31 -14.69 -6.72 -4.87
N ASN A 32 -15.65 -5.80 -4.79
CA ASN A 32 -16.83 -5.98 -3.96
C ASN A 32 -17.86 -6.78 -4.77
N ARG A 33 -18.37 -7.90 -4.23
CA ARG A 33 -19.31 -8.78 -4.96
C ARG A 33 -20.63 -8.09 -5.35
N GLU A 34 -20.98 -6.98 -4.70
CA GLU A 34 -22.15 -6.15 -5.03
C GLU A 34 -21.88 -5.15 -6.16
N LEU A 35 -20.62 -4.83 -6.48
CA LEU A 35 -20.22 -3.85 -7.51
C LEU A 35 -19.73 -4.52 -8.81
N VAL A 36 -19.96 -5.84 -8.95
CA VAL A 36 -19.58 -6.67 -10.12
C VAL A 36 -20.19 -6.16 -11.42
N GLY A 37 -21.13 -5.21 -11.32
CA GLY A 37 -21.74 -4.49 -12.40
C GLY A 37 -20.99 -3.27 -12.94
N GLY A 38 -19.67 -3.04 -12.78
CA GLY A 38 -18.58 -3.49 -13.71
C GLY A 38 -17.53 -2.57 -14.41
N PHE A 39 -17.25 -2.89 -15.69
CA PHE A 39 -16.40 -2.35 -16.77
C PHE A 39 -15.27 -1.38 -16.46
N GLY A 40 -14.05 -1.92 -16.57
CA GLY A 40 -12.92 -1.27 -17.24
C GLY A 40 -12.33 -0.01 -16.60
N GLY A 41 -12.89 0.51 -15.52
CA GLY A 41 -12.33 1.63 -14.81
C GLY A 41 -11.20 1.21 -13.86
N PRO A 42 -10.28 2.13 -13.54
CA PRO A 42 -9.15 1.85 -12.65
C PRO A 42 -9.64 1.24 -11.31
N PRO A 43 -8.82 0.38 -10.68
CA PRO A 43 -9.20 -0.32 -9.45
C PRO A 43 -9.81 0.64 -8.41
N GLY A 44 -11.11 0.47 -8.13
CA GLY A 44 -11.90 1.35 -7.24
C GLY A 44 -13.12 2.03 -7.86
N THR A 45 -13.36 1.89 -9.18
CA THR A 45 -14.58 2.40 -9.83
C THR A 45 -15.58 1.28 -10.10
N SER A 46 -16.84 1.49 -9.73
CA SER A 46 -17.96 0.64 -10.14
C SER A 46 -18.60 1.23 -11.39
N ASP A 47 -18.40 0.67 -12.59
CA ASP A 47 -19.44 0.77 -13.62
C ASP A 47 -19.28 -0.16 -14.83
N VAL A 48 -20.33 -0.95 -15.03
CA VAL A 48 -20.81 -1.89 -16.10
C VAL A 48 -20.41 -3.38 -16.15
N GLY A 49 -21.21 -4.29 -15.60
CA GLY A 49 -20.85 -5.70 -15.54
C GLY A 49 -22.07 -6.58 -15.47
N VAL A 50 -22.88 -6.51 -16.53
CA VAL A 50 -23.57 -7.67 -17.11
C VAL A 50 -23.91 -7.33 -18.57
N ARG A 51 -22.93 -7.33 -19.50
CA ARG A 51 -23.25 -7.27 -20.94
C ARG A 51 -22.28 -8.16 -21.72
N ASP A 52 -22.82 -8.96 -22.63
CA ASP A 52 -22.07 -9.90 -23.47
C ASP A 52 -20.88 -9.21 -24.15
N GLY A 53 -19.67 -9.74 -23.93
CA GLY A 53 -18.45 -9.27 -24.59
C GLY A 53 -17.33 -8.75 -23.68
N PHE A 54 -17.52 -8.67 -22.35
CA PHE A 54 -16.49 -8.18 -21.43
C PHE A 54 -15.95 -9.28 -20.50
N PRO A 55 -14.63 -9.52 -20.50
CA PRO A 55 -14.04 -10.52 -19.63
C PRO A 55 -14.20 -10.10 -18.17
N GLU A 56 -14.54 -11.08 -17.34
CA GLU A 56 -14.68 -10.91 -15.91
C GLU A 56 -13.38 -10.32 -15.31
N PRO A 57 -13.44 -9.32 -14.41
CA PRO A 57 -12.24 -8.74 -13.82
C PRO A 57 -11.41 -9.81 -13.11
N ASP A 58 -10.09 -9.88 -13.38
CA ASP A 58 -9.20 -10.81 -12.69
C ASP A 58 -9.28 -10.56 -11.17
N PRO A 59 -9.65 -11.57 -10.36
CA PRO A 59 -9.67 -11.46 -8.90
C PRO A 59 -8.37 -10.93 -8.30
N ARG A 60 -7.24 -11.05 -9.02
CA ARG A 60 -5.89 -10.64 -8.61
C ARG A 60 -5.51 -9.22 -9.02
N ALA A 61 -6.34 -8.52 -9.80
CA ALA A 61 -6.03 -7.19 -10.33
C ALA A 61 -5.79 -6.12 -9.25
N HIS A 62 -6.27 -6.35 -8.02
CA HIS A 62 -6.13 -5.42 -6.90
C HIS A 62 -4.77 -5.54 -6.15
N TYR A 63 -4.03 -6.65 -6.30
CA TYR A 63 -2.74 -6.86 -5.60
C TYR A 63 -1.66 -5.79 -5.83
N PRO A 64 -1.46 -5.24 -7.05
CA PRO A 64 -0.45 -4.20 -7.27
C PRO A 64 -0.86 -2.84 -6.66
N VAL A 65 -2.12 -2.64 -6.30
CA VAL A 65 -2.59 -1.38 -5.70
C VAL A 65 -1.89 -1.15 -4.36
N GLY A 66 -1.40 0.07 -4.14
CA GLY A 66 -0.64 0.42 -2.95
C GLY A 66 0.71 -0.27 -2.81
N ARG A 67 1.22 -0.95 -3.85
CA ARG A 67 2.56 -1.59 -3.84
C ARG A 67 3.66 -0.55 -3.62
N THR A 68 3.61 0.57 -4.33
CA THR A 68 4.59 1.65 -4.18
C THR A 68 4.62 2.20 -2.77
N ALA A 69 3.45 2.50 -2.18
CA ALA A 69 3.36 2.98 -0.80
C ALA A 69 3.95 1.97 0.20
N ARG A 70 3.67 0.67 0.03
CA ARG A 70 4.25 -0.40 0.85
C ARG A 70 5.77 -0.51 0.70
N LEU A 71 6.30 -0.43 -0.52
CA LEU A 71 7.74 -0.52 -0.78
C LEU A 71 8.50 0.68 -0.22
N VAL A 72 7.99 1.90 -0.42
CA VAL A 72 8.56 3.11 0.15
C VAL A 72 8.50 3.05 1.67
N GLY A 73 7.36 2.64 2.25
CA GLY A 73 7.22 2.49 3.70
C GLY A 73 8.19 1.46 4.29
N LEU A 74 8.40 0.32 3.61
CA LEU A 74 9.40 -0.67 4.00
C LEU A 74 10.82 -0.09 3.93
N GLY A 75 11.13 0.67 2.89
CA GLY A 75 12.41 1.36 2.76
C GLY A 75 12.68 2.31 3.94
N LEU A 76 11.69 3.10 4.34
CA LEU A 76 11.81 3.98 5.51
C LEU A 76 12.04 3.21 6.82
N LEU A 77 11.37 2.06 7.01
CA LEU A 77 11.59 1.21 8.17
C LEU A 77 13.01 0.64 8.24
N ILE A 78 13.56 0.21 7.10
CA ILE A 78 14.93 -0.30 7.02
C ILE A 78 15.93 0.80 7.38
N VAL A 79 15.74 2.01 6.84
CA VAL A 79 16.59 3.15 7.17
C VAL A 79 16.49 3.52 8.65
N ALA A 80 15.27 3.56 9.20
CA ALA A 80 15.06 3.82 10.62
C ALA A 80 15.78 2.79 11.51
N LEU A 81 15.67 1.50 11.18
CA LEU A 81 16.36 0.43 11.89
C LEU A 81 17.88 0.59 11.81
N ALA A 82 18.41 0.88 10.61
CA ALA A 82 19.84 1.09 10.41
C ALA A 82 20.37 2.27 11.25
N LEU A 83 19.61 3.35 11.37
CA LEU A 83 19.97 4.50 12.21
C LEU A 83 20.01 4.14 13.69
N VAL A 84 19.04 3.36 14.18
CA VAL A 84 19.04 2.89 15.58
C VAL A 84 20.26 2.02 15.85
N VAL A 85 20.53 1.03 14.99
CA VAL A 85 21.70 0.15 15.12
C VAL A 85 23.00 0.95 15.09
N TYR A 86 23.13 1.87 14.13
CA TYR A 86 24.30 2.74 14.03
C TYR A 86 24.49 3.57 15.30
N SER A 87 23.43 4.16 15.84
CA SER A 87 23.49 4.96 17.07
C SER A 87 23.84 4.16 18.33
N TRP A 88 23.66 2.84 18.28
CA TRP A 88 24.01 1.94 19.38
C TRP A 88 25.46 1.45 19.31
N LEU A 89 26.02 1.36 18.09
CA LEU A 89 27.39 0.92 17.85
C LEU A 89 28.42 2.06 17.89
N ALA A 90 27.99 3.29 17.61
CA ALA A 90 28.81 4.50 17.68
C ALA A 90 28.85 5.08 19.11
#